data_AF-A0A7C2ECM5-F1
#
_entry.id   AF-A0A7C2ECM5-F1
#
_cell.length_a   1.000
_cell.length_b   1.000
_cell.length_c   1.000
_cell.angle_alpha   90.00
_cell.angle_beta   90.00
_cell.angle_gamma   90.00
#
_symmetry.space_group_name_H-M   'P 1'
#
loop_
_entity.id
_entity.type
_entity.pdbx_description
1 polymer ?
#
loop_
_entity_poly.entity_id
_entity_poly.type
_entity_poly.pdbx_seq_one_letter_code
_entity_poly.pdbx_strand_id
1 'polypeptide(L)' 'MILYTPLSPELVLKGLREPVPRFRGAVIGGVPVLVEELAPGQGRLVRLLSTNPFDYLNPALMPGVGVAFLSSSP' A
#
# COMPACT_ATOMS: atom_id res chain seq x y z
N MET A 1 -10.42 -18.48 16.34
CA MET A 1 -9.62 -19.65 15.90
C MET A 1 -8.28 -19.11 15.43
N ILE A 2 -7.17 -19.56 16.02
CA ILE A 2 -5.82 -19.13 15.61
C ILE A 2 -5.23 -20.30 14.82
N LEU A 3 -4.79 -20.05 13.59
CA LEU A 3 -4.10 -21.03 12.76
C LEU A 3 -2.60 -20.99 13.11
N TYR A 4 -2.07 -22.08 13.68
CA TYR A 4 -0.66 -22.19 14.09
C TYR A 4 0.08 -23.15 13.15
N THR A 5 0.41 -22.66 11.95
CA THR A 5 1.21 -23.43 10.98
C THR A 5 2.66 -22.98 11.07
N PRO A 6 3.61 -23.85 11.51
CA PRO A 6 5.02 -23.49 11.54
C PRO A 6 5.53 -23.25 10.13
N LEU A 7 6.17 -22.11 9.90
CA LEU A 7 6.82 -21.76 8.63
C LEU A 7 8.33 -22.00 8.76
N SER A 8 8.96 -22.48 7.68
CA SER A 8 10.41 -22.69 7.65
C SER A 8 11.16 -21.36 7.80
N PRO A 9 12.30 -21.32 8.51
CA PRO A 9 13.07 -20.09 8.70
C PRO A 9 13.46 -19.40 7.39
N GLU A 10 13.79 -20.17 6.35
CA GLU A 10 14.20 -19.65 5.04
C GLU A 10 13.09 -18.84 4.38
N LEU A 11 11.83 -19.23 4.59
CA LEU A 11 10.66 -18.54 4.04
C LEU A 11 10.41 -17.21 4.78
N VAL A 12 10.58 -17.19 6.10
CA VAL A 12 10.41 -15.98 6.94
C VAL A 12 11.51 -14.96 6.66
N LEU A 13 12.74 -15.43 6.44
CA LEU A 13 13.92 -14.60 6.20
C LEU A 13 14.01 -14.10 4.75
N LYS A 14 13.14 -14.57 3.85
CA LYS A 14 13.09 -14.14 2.46
C LYS A 14 12.78 -12.64 2.38
N GLY A 15 13.60 -11.89 1.64
CA GLY A 15 13.44 -10.44 1.47
C GLY A 15 14.15 -9.57 2.51
N LEU A 16 14.86 -10.15 3.49
CA LEU A 16 15.62 -9.37 4.50
C LEU A 16 16.68 -8.42 3.91
N ARG A 17 17.16 -8.72 2.70
CA ARG A 17 18.15 -7.90 1.98
C ARG A 17 17.51 -6.99 0.92
N GLU A 18 16.20 -7.10 0.72
CA GLU A 18 15.49 -6.26 -0.24
C GLU A 18 15.29 -4.85 0.35
N PRO A 19 15.25 -3.80 -0.49
CA PRO A 19 14.92 -2.46 -0.03
C PRO A 19 13.56 -2.44 0.66
N VAL A 20 13.48 -1.82 1.82
CA VAL A 20 12.20 -1.63 2.52
C VAL A 20 11.32 -0.68 1.69
N PRO A 21 10.11 -1.08 1.27
CA PRO A 21 9.23 -0.20 0.52
C PRO A 21 8.89 1.06 1.32
N ARG A 22 8.86 2.21 0.64
CA ARG A 22 8.53 3.48 1.28
C ARG A 22 7.02 3.71 1.22
N PHE A 23 6.34 3.45 2.33
CA PHE A 23 4.91 3.70 2.43
C PHE A 23 4.61 5.14 2.87
N ARG A 24 3.60 5.75 2.26
CA ARG A 24 3.09 7.08 2.64
C ARG A 24 1.58 7.15 2.58
N GLY A 25 0.99 7.95 3.46
CA GLY A 25 -0.41 8.36 3.31
C GLY A 25 -0.54 9.38 2.17
N ALA A 26 -1.61 9.26 1.39
CA ALA A 26 -1.96 10.19 0.32
C ALA A 26 -3.48 10.36 0.23
N VAL A 27 -3.92 11.34 -0.57
CA VAL A 27 -5.34 11.55 -0.88
C VAL A 27 -5.50 11.51 -2.40
N ILE A 28 -6.33 10.58 -2.90
CA ILE A 28 -6.63 10.40 -4.32
C ILE A 28 -8.12 10.65 -4.52
N GLY A 29 -8.47 11.69 -5.30
CA GLY A 29 -9.88 12.03 -5.53
C GLY A 29 -10.68 12.29 -4.25
N GLY A 30 -10.03 12.82 -3.21
CA GLY A 30 -10.66 13.04 -1.89
C GLY A 30 -10.66 11.83 -0.96
N VAL A 31 -10.18 10.66 -1.41
CA VAL A 31 -10.17 9.43 -0.63
C VAL A 31 -8.79 9.19 0.00
N PRO A 32 -8.68 9.00 1.32
CA PRO A 32 -7.41 8.70 1.98
C PRO A 32 -6.94 7.28 1.63
N VAL A 33 -5.69 7.15 1.23
CA VAL A 33 -5.06 5.89 0.82
C VAL A 33 -3.64 5.77 1.37
N LEU A 34 -3.15 4.53 1.43
CA LEU A 34 -1.74 4.20 1.64
C LEU A 34 -1.12 3.87 0.27
N VAL A 35 -0.02 4.52 -0.06
CA VAL A 35 0.74 4.28 -1.30
C VAL A 35 2.15 3.80 -0.98
N GLU A 36 2.67 2.92 -1.81
CA GLU A 36 4.09 2.63 -1.93
C GLU A 36 4.69 3.64 -2.92
N GLU A 37 5.59 4.50 -2.46
CA GLU A 37 6.24 5.51 -3.30
C GLU A 37 7.29 4.85 -4.20
N LEU A 38 7.07 4.90 -5.51
CA LEU A 38 7.97 4.37 -6.53
C LEU A 38 8.92 5.46 -7.06
N ALA A 39 8.43 6.70 -7.11
CA ALA A 39 9.19 7.91 -7.44
C ALA A 39 8.51 9.12 -6.76
N PRO A 40 9.17 10.30 -6.66
CA PRO A 40 8.55 11.48 -6.09
C PRO A 40 7.20 11.81 -6.74
N GLY A 41 6.13 11.76 -5.95
CA GLY A 41 4.76 12.02 -6.39
C GLY A 41 4.12 10.93 -7.24
N GLN A 42 4.75 9.76 -7.36
CA GLN A 42 4.22 8.61 -8.07
C GLN A 42 4.36 7.34 -7.23
N GLY A 43 3.35 6.47 -7.29
CA GLY A 43 3.38 5.27 -6.48
C GLY A 43 2.32 4.27 -6.86
N ARG A 44 2.25 3.21 -6.06
CA ARG A 44 1.27 2.15 -6.19
C ARG A 44 0.35 2.18 -4.99
N LEU A 45 -0.96 2.11 -5.21
CA LEU A 45 -1.93 2.00 -4.13
C LEU A 45 -1.72 0.67 -3.40
N VAL A 46 -1.50 0.72 -2.10
CA VAL A 46 -1.32 -0.46 -1.24
C VAL A 46 -2.62 -0.79 -0.53
N ARG A 47 -3.31 0.24 -0.03
CA ARG A 47 -4.53 0.07 0.75
C ARG A 47 -5.41 1.32 0.74
N LEU A 48 -6.72 1.11 0.63
CA LEU A 48 -7.74 2.11 0.94
C LEU A 48 -7.81 2.34 2.47
N LEU A 49 -7.77 3.60 2.89
CA LEU A 49 -7.95 4.00 4.30
C LEU A 49 -9.34 4.58 4.57
N SER A 50 -10.22 4.57 3.56
CA SER A 50 -11.59 5.03 3.68
C SER A 50 -12.45 4.09 4.52
N THR A 51 -13.40 4.69 5.24
CA THR A 51 -14.49 4.00 5.94
C THR A 51 -15.76 3.91 5.09
N ASN A 52 -15.81 4.60 3.94
CA ASN A 52 -16.94 4.53 3.01
C ASN A 52 -16.84 3.25 2.14
N PRO A 53 -17.81 2.32 2.20
CA PRO A 53 -17.75 1.08 1.43
C PRO A 53 -17.82 1.33 -0.09
N PHE A 54 -18.43 2.42 -0.55
CA PHE A 54 -18.50 2.72 -1.99
C PHE A 54 -17.12 2.98 -2.60
N ASP A 55 -16.14 3.43 -1.82
CA ASP A 55 -14.79 3.68 -2.32
C ASP A 55 -14.07 2.37 -2.70
N TYR A 56 -14.44 1.24 -2.07
CA TYR A 56 -13.92 -0.09 -2.41
C TYR A 56 -14.48 -0.64 -3.73
N LEU A 57 -15.57 -0.06 -4.23
CA LEU A 57 -16.16 -0.42 -5.52
C LEU A 57 -15.53 0.34 -6.69
N ASN A 58 -14.68 1.33 -6.42
CA ASN A 58 -14.02 2.12 -7.46
C ASN A 58 -12.76 1.40 -7.96
N PRO A 59 -12.70 0.95 -9.24
CA PRO A 59 -11.54 0.24 -9.77
C PRO A 59 -10.25 1.07 -9.75
N ALA A 60 -10.35 2.41 -9.81
CA ALA A 60 -9.21 3.31 -9.74
C ALA A 60 -8.57 3.38 -8.35
N LEU A 61 -9.24 2.87 -7.31
CA LEU A 61 -8.77 2.84 -5.93
C LEU A 61 -8.38 1.42 -5.47
N MET A 62 -8.30 0.46 -6.40
CA MET A 62 -7.90 -0.91 -6.08
C MET A 62 -6.41 -0.99 -5.72
N PRO A 63 -6.03 -1.85 -4.76
CA PRO A 63 -4.63 -2.16 -4.50
C PRO A 63 -3.90 -2.62 -5.76
N GLY A 64 -2.68 -2.14 -5.96
CA GLY A 64 -1.87 -2.42 -7.14
C GLY A 64 -1.97 -1.36 -8.25
N VAL A 65 -2.97 -0.48 -8.21
CA VAL A 65 -3.12 0.59 -9.21
C VAL A 65 -2.01 1.63 -9.07
N GLY A 66 -1.41 2.03 -10.20
CA GLY A 66 -0.46 3.13 -10.26
C GLY A 66 -1.17 4.48 -10.13
N VAL A 67 -0.70 5.33 -9.22
CA VAL A 67 -1.33 6.62 -8.91
C VAL A 67 -0.28 7.73 -8.85
N ALA A 68 -0.68 8.92 -9.29
CA ALA A 68 0.04 10.15 -9.01
C ALA A 68 -0.54 10.80 -7.75
N PHE A 69 0.30 11.34 -6.89
CA PHE A 69 -0.11 12.00 -5.65
C PHE A 69 0.82 13.16 -5.32
N LEU A 70 0.35 14.11 -4.52
CA LEU A 70 1.22 15.17 -4.01
C LEU A 70 2.16 14.56 -2.98
N SER A 71 3.47 14.57 -3.26
CA SER A 71 4.45 14.27 -2.23
C SER A 71 4.49 15.45 -1.27
N SER A 72 3.73 15.39 -0.17
CA SER A 72 4.03 16.25 0.96
C SER A 72 5.43 15.85 1.46
N SER A 73 6.39 16.74 1.26
CA SER A 73 7.65 16.66 1.99
C SER A 73 7.32 16.79 3.48
N PRO A 74 7.96 16.01 4.38
CA PRO A 74 7.83 16.24 5.81
C PRO A 74 8.30 17.65 6.19
#